data_AF-A0A9E6NPT3-F1
#
_entry.id   AF-A0A9E6NPT3-F1
#
_cell.length_a   1.000
_cell.length_b   1.000
_cell.length_c   1.000
_cell.angle_alpha   90.00
_cell.angle_beta   90.00
_cell.angle_gamma   90.00
#
_symmetry.space_group_name_H-M   'P 1'
#
loop_
_entity.id
_entity.type
_entity.pdbx_description
1 polymer ?
#
loop_
_entity_poly.entity_id
_entity_poly.type
_entity_poly.pdbx_seq_one_letter_code
_entity_poly.pdbx_strand_id
1 'polypeptide(L)'
;MQKDKRVTSVGVGDVQMFLAIPGGESFTVSIRGREFLEHSGEYFRFKFFQYLGRNEFYIGSGFDKKLSLNVPHSLGGPGTVAHVQLELDGIDNSRSAKGFVCLERGGDYPKGVIYCAEEKAFSLIAMFDFKSG
;
A
#
# COMPACT_ATOMS: atom_id res chain seq x y z
N MET A 1 22.06 7.70 -10.69
CA MET A 1 21.63 6.81 -9.58
C MET A 1 21.45 5.41 -10.13
N GLN A 2 22.15 4.43 -9.57
CA GLN A 2 22.01 3.02 -9.96
C GLN A 2 20.67 2.52 -9.43
N LYS A 3 19.75 2.11 -10.32
CA LYS A 3 18.47 1.51 -9.90
C LYS A 3 18.76 0.29 -9.02
N ASP A 4 18.14 0.24 -7.85
CA ASP A 4 18.14 -0.96 -7.03
C ASP A 4 17.52 -2.10 -7.86
N LYS A 5 18.26 -3.19 -8.05
CA LYS A 5 17.84 -4.35 -8.86
C LYS A 5 16.60 -5.07 -8.30
N ARG A 6 16.11 -4.67 -7.13
CA ARG A 6 14.93 -5.24 -6.46
C ARG A 6 13.63 -4.47 -6.73
N VAL A 7 13.68 -3.30 -7.37
CA VAL A 7 12.50 -2.48 -7.68
C VAL A 7 12.31 -2.44 -9.20
N THR A 8 11.33 -3.20 -9.71
CA THR A 8 10.98 -3.20 -11.13
C THR A 8 9.91 -2.15 -11.39
N SER A 9 10.23 -1.16 -12.22
CA SER A 9 9.31 -0.07 -12.55
C SER A 9 8.40 -0.45 -13.73
N VAL A 10 7.29 -1.16 -13.47
CA VAL A 10 6.49 -1.85 -14.52
C VAL A 10 5.17 -1.18 -14.89
N GLY A 11 4.70 -0.20 -14.12
CA GLY A 11 3.45 0.53 -14.39
C GLY A 11 3.49 1.95 -13.84
N VAL A 12 2.65 2.84 -14.35
CA VAL A 12 2.45 4.17 -13.76
C VAL A 12 1.32 4.05 -12.74
N GLY A 13 1.62 4.33 -11.48
CA GLY A 13 0.61 4.38 -10.41
C GLY A 13 0.24 5.81 -10.09
N ASP A 14 -1.07 6.07 -10.01
CA ASP A 14 -1.61 7.22 -9.30
C ASP A 14 -2.12 6.71 -7.94
N VAL A 15 -1.50 7.15 -6.85
CA VAL A 15 -1.85 6.74 -5.49
C VAL A 15 -2.15 7.96 -4.65
N GLN A 16 -3.34 7.97 -4.02
CA GLN A 16 -3.73 8.98 -3.05
C GLN A 16 -3.89 8.32 -1.68
N MET A 17 -3.19 8.84 -0.68
CA MET A 17 -3.24 8.34 0.69
C MET A 17 -3.67 9.42 1.66
N PHE A 18 -4.52 9.05 2.59
CA PHE A 18 -4.90 9.83 3.75
C PHE A 18 -4.47 9.08 5.00
N LEU A 19 -3.51 9.62 5.73
CA LEU A 19 -3.00 9.06 6.99
C LEU A 19 -3.43 9.97 8.14
N ALA A 20 -4.02 9.39 9.19
CA ALA A 20 -4.30 10.11 10.43
C ALA A 20 -3.68 9.40 11.63
N ILE A 21 -2.98 10.14 12.48
CA ILE A 21 -2.42 9.66 13.74
C ILE A 21 -3.32 10.15 14.88
N PRO A 22 -3.83 9.28 15.77
CA PRO A 22 -4.70 9.68 16.88
C PRO A 22 -4.03 10.72 17.78
N GLY A 23 -4.70 11.86 17.98
CA GLY A 23 -4.15 12.98 18.77
C GLY A 23 -2.98 13.72 18.11
N GLY A 24 -2.67 13.43 16.85
CA GLY A 24 -1.57 14.01 16.09
C GLY A 24 -2.01 14.63 14.77
N GLU A 25 -1.05 14.72 13.84
CA GLU A 25 -1.25 15.29 12.51
C GLU A 25 -1.97 14.33 11.56
N SER A 26 -2.57 14.91 10.51
CA SER A 26 -3.14 14.18 9.38
C SER A 26 -2.44 14.60 8.10
N PHE A 27 -2.18 13.65 7.22
CA PHE A 27 -1.40 13.84 6.01
C PHE A 27 -2.18 13.37 4.79
N THR A 28 -2.11 14.15 3.71
CA THR A 28 -2.54 13.72 2.39
C THR A 28 -1.33 13.60 1.49
N VAL A 29 -1.20 12.46 0.82
CA VAL A 29 -0.09 12.16 -0.06
C VAL A 29 -0.63 11.80 -1.43
N SER A 30 -0.10 12.43 -2.48
CA SER A 30 -0.41 12.08 -3.86
C SER A 30 0.88 11.73 -4.57
N ILE A 31 0.92 10.54 -5.15
CA ILE A 31 2.10 9.97 -5.78
C ILE A 31 1.73 9.59 -7.19
N ARG A 32 2.53 10.06 -8.14
CA ARG A 32 2.50 9.60 -9.51
C ARG A 32 3.87 9.14 -9.93
N GLY A 33 4.00 7.87 -10.32
CA GLY A 33 5.29 7.38 -10.80
C GLY A 33 5.33 5.89 -11.04
N ARG A 34 6.51 5.43 -11.46
CA ARG A 34 6.71 4.03 -11.87
C ARG A 34 7.36 3.14 -10.82
N GLU A 35 7.77 3.70 -9.68
CA GLU A 35 8.73 3.06 -8.77
C GLU A 35 8.07 2.27 -7.63
N PHE A 36 6.75 2.11 -7.66
CA PHE A 36 5.98 1.68 -6.50
C PHE A 36 5.26 0.34 -6.68
N LEU A 37 5.17 -0.18 -7.91
CA LEU A 37 4.47 -1.43 -8.24
C LEU A 37 5.48 -2.50 -8.62
N GLU A 38 5.46 -3.64 -7.94
CA GLU A 38 6.25 -4.82 -8.28
C GLU A 38 5.34 -6.02 -8.57
N HIS A 39 5.78 -6.91 -9.45
CA HIS A 39 5.16 -8.22 -9.67
C HIS A 39 6.02 -9.34 -9.10
N SER A 40 5.39 -10.25 -8.35
CA SER A 40 6.04 -11.41 -7.75
C SER A 40 5.14 -12.62 -7.90
N GLY A 41 5.28 -13.33 -9.04
CA GLY A 41 4.42 -14.47 -9.38
C GLY A 41 2.96 -14.07 -9.45
N GLU A 42 2.13 -14.74 -8.64
CA GLU A 42 0.69 -14.49 -8.52
C GLU A 42 0.33 -13.21 -7.74
N TYR A 43 1.32 -12.49 -7.21
CA TYR A 43 1.09 -11.30 -6.40
C TYR A 43 1.54 -10.02 -7.09
N PHE A 44 0.82 -8.94 -6.85
CA PHE A 44 1.35 -7.59 -7.01
C PHE A 44 1.69 -7.00 -5.64
N ARG A 45 2.67 -6.11 -5.61
CA ARG A 45 3.12 -5.44 -4.39
C ARG A 45 3.18 -3.94 -4.65
N PHE A 46 2.68 -3.18 -3.69
CA PHE A 46 2.86 -1.74 -3.65
C PHE A 46 3.76 -1.39 -2.48
N LYS A 47 4.81 -0.60 -2.72
CA LYS A 47 5.69 -0.10 -1.66
C LYS A 47 5.91 1.39 -1.84
N PHE A 48 5.94 2.12 -0.72
CA PHE A 48 6.20 3.55 -0.73
C PHE A 48 6.85 4.00 0.57
N PHE A 49 7.79 4.94 0.46
CA PHE A 49 8.47 5.58 1.58
C PHE A 49 8.52 7.09 1.35
N GLN A 50 8.23 7.88 2.38
CA GLN A 50 8.54 9.31 2.38
C GLN A 50 8.62 9.88 3.80
N TYR A 51 9.12 11.11 3.91
CA TYR A 51 8.98 11.91 5.12
C TYR A 51 7.62 12.62 5.15
N LEU A 52 6.89 12.50 6.27
CA LEU A 52 5.65 13.20 6.59
C LEU A 52 5.91 14.20 7.73
N GLY A 53 6.19 15.45 7.36
CA GLY A 53 6.72 16.44 8.31
C GLY A 53 8.11 16.01 8.77
N ARG A 54 8.25 15.72 10.07
CA ARG A 54 9.50 15.17 10.64
C ARG A 54 9.53 13.64 10.70
N ASN A 55 8.40 12.99 10.37
CA ASN A 55 8.24 11.56 10.62
C ASN A 55 8.57 10.74 9.37
N GLU A 56 9.17 9.57 9.54
CA GLU A 56 9.41 8.62 8.45
C GLU A 56 8.17 7.74 8.24
N PHE A 57 7.61 7.71 7.03
CA PHE A 57 6.46 6.87 6.72
C PHE A 57 6.81 5.83 5.67
N TYR A 58 6.45 4.58 5.94
CA TYR A 58 6.56 3.47 5.01
C TYR A 58 5.27 2.67 4.93
N ILE A 59 4.90 2.28 3.71
CA ILE A 59 3.87 1.29 3.42
C ILE A 59 4.45 0.21 2.50
N GLY A 60 4.16 -1.05 2.82
CA GLY A 60 4.40 -2.18 1.93
C GLY A 60 3.16 -3.06 1.84
N SER A 61 2.86 -3.60 0.66
CA SER A 61 1.71 -4.47 0.46
C SER A 61 2.02 -5.70 -0.39
N GLY A 62 1.14 -6.69 -0.31
CA GLY A 62 1.12 -7.85 -1.17
C GLY A 62 -0.29 -8.36 -1.35
N PHE A 63 -0.74 -8.46 -2.60
CA PHE A 63 -2.10 -8.86 -2.94
C PHE A 63 -2.08 -9.86 -4.09
N ASP A 64 -2.89 -10.91 -3.97
CA ASP A 64 -3.09 -11.89 -5.03
C ASP A 64 -3.77 -11.21 -6.24
N LYS A 65 -3.21 -11.41 -7.44
CA LYS A 65 -3.70 -10.81 -8.69
C LYS A 65 -5.11 -11.28 -9.07
N LYS A 66 -5.57 -12.41 -8.52
CA LYS A 66 -6.87 -13.05 -8.77
C LYS A 66 -7.88 -12.81 -7.65
N LEU A 67 -7.61 -11.88 -6.71
CA LEU A 67 -8.61 -11.46 -5.73
C LEU A 67 -9.93 -11.08 -6.42
N SER A 68 -11.05 -11.57 -5.87
CA SER A 68 -12.38 -11.24 -6.37
C SER A 68 -12.61 -9.74 -6.36
N LEU A 69 -13.18 -9.22 -7.45
CA LEU A 69 -13.40 -7.78 -7.62
C LEU A 69 -14.66 -7.31 -6.87
N ASN A 70 -14.67 -6.04 -6.48
CA ASN A 70 -15.80 -5.31 -5.88
C ASN A 70 -16.32 -5.92 -4.57
N VAL A 71 -15.48 -6.68 -3.86
CA VAL A 71 -15.76 -7.21 -2.53
C VAL A 71 -14.59 -6.92 -1.59
N PRO A 72 -14.86 -6.62 -0.31
CA PRO A 72 -13.80 -6.39 0.67
C PRO A 72 -13.10 -7.69 1.04
N HIS A 73 -11.77 -7.70 0.96
CA HIS A 73 -10.91 -8.79 1.44
C HIS A 73 -10.17 -8.32 2.68
N SER A 74 -10.36 -9.03 3.80
CA SER A 74 -9.66 -8.71 5.04
C SER A 74 -8.15 -8.79 4.86
N LEU A 75 -7.45 -7.78 5.37
CA LEU A 75 -5.99 -7.79 5.44
C LEU A 75 -5.56 -8.78 6.51
N GLY A 76 -4.72 -9.72 6.13
CA GLY A 76 -4.19 -10.76 7.01
C GLY A 76 -2.68 -10.65 7.20
N GLY A 77 -2.12 -11.67 7.87
CA GLY A 77 -0.68 -11.84 8.09
C GLY A 77 0.14 -12.14 6.82
N PRO A 78 1.48 -12.22 6.91
CA PRO A 78 2.30 -12.74 5.84
C PRO A 78 1.81 -14.12 5.39
N GLY A 79 1.71 -14.35 4.08
CA GLY A 79 1.19 -15.60 3.50
C GLY A 79 -0.34 -15.61 3.25
N THR A 80 -1.05 -14.53 3.58
CA THR A 80 -2.45 -14.36 3.17
C THR A 80 -2.56 -13.75 1.77
N VAL A 81 -3.74 -13.88 1.16
CA VAL A 81 -4.04 -13.35 -0.18
C VAL A 81 -4.02 -11.82 -0.25
N ALA A 82 -4.09 -11.14 0.90
CA ALA A 82 -4.04 -9.68 1.02
C ALA A 82 -3.34 -9.26 2.31
N HIS A 83 -2.24 -8.52 2.20
CA HIS A 83 -1.43 -8.07 3.32
C HIS A 83 -0.95 -6.63 3.12
N VAL A 84 -0.94 -5.85 4.20
CA VAL A 84 -0.36 -4.50 4.25
C VAL A 84 0.47 -4.35 5.53
N GLN A 85 1.64 -3.76 5.40
CA GLN A 85 2.55 -3.36 6.47
C GLN A 85 2.67 -1.84 6.46
N LEU A 86 2.65 -1.25 7.65
CA LEU A 86 2.76 0.19 7.86
C LEU A 86 3.74 0.47 8.98
N GLU A 87 4.65 1.40 8.74
CA GLU A 87 5.66 1.83 9.69
C GLU A 87 5.69 3.36 9.76
N LEU A 88 5.86 3.88 10.98
CA LEU A 88 6.04 5.30 11.25
C LEU A 88 7.27 5.47 12.15
N ASP A 89 8.22 6.33 11.78
CA ASP A 89 9.46 6.63 12.50
C ASP A 89 10.37 5.41 12.77
N GLY A 90 10.29 4.40 11.92
CA GLY A 90 10.96 3.12 12.16
C GLY A 90 10.47 2.41 13.43
N ILE A 91 9.39 2.90 14.04
CA ILE A 91 8.68 2.18 15.10
C ILE A 91 7.98 1.03 14.40
N ASP A 92 8.59 -0.14 14.57
CA ASP A 92 8.13 -1.41 14.05
C ASP A 92 6.80 -1.76 14.73
N ASN A 93 5.71 -1.26 14.18
CA ASN A 93 4.38 -1.81 14.39
C ASN A 93 4.31 -3.13 13.62
N SER A 94 5.16 -4.08 14.03
CA SER A 94 5.18 -5.43 13.52
C SER A 94 3.77 -5.99 13.61
N ARG A 95 3.35 -6.70 12.56
CA ARG A 95 2.02 -7.30 12.34
C ARG A 95 1.10 -6.39 11.55
N SER A 96 1.16 -6.62 10.24
CA SER A 96 0.00 -6.67 9.34
C SER A 96 -1.17 -5.80 9.76
N ALA A 97 -1.30 -4.65 9.10
CA ALA A 97 -2.37 -3.72 9.35
C ALA A 97 -3.72 -4.42 9.25
N LYS A 98 -4.60 -4.18 10.24
CA LYS A 98 -5.98 -4.64 10.19
C LYS A 98 -6.79 -3.72 9.30
N GLY A 99 -7.67 -4.32 8.51
CA GLY A 99 -8.52 -3.59 7.60
C GLY A 99 -8.92 -4.45 6.42
N PHE A 100 -9.14 -3.83 5.27
CA PHE A 100 -9.51 -4.54 4.04
C PHE A 100 -8.93 -3.87 2.80
N VAL A 101 -8.89 -4.64 1.71
CA VAL A 101 -8.70 -4.13 0.36
C VAL A 101 -9.94 -4.44 -0.48
N CYS A 102 -10.34 -3.52 -1.34
CA CYS A 102 -11.36 -3.75 -2.36
C CYS A 102 -10.74 -3.43 -3.73
N LEU A 103 -10.74 -4.41 -4.64
CA LEU A 103 -10.23 -4.23 -5.99
C LEU A 103 -11.37 -3.94 -6.96
N GLU A 104 -11.28 -2.85 -7.70
CA GLU A 104 -12.13 -2.58 -8.87
C GLU A 104 -11.55 -3.22 -10.13
N ARG A 105 -10.22 -3.38 -10.17
CA ARG A 105 -9.47 -4.04 -11.24
C ARG A 105 -8.33 -4.85 -10.63
N GLY A 106 -8.21 -6.11 -11.03
CA GLY A 106 -7.13 -7.02 -10.61
C GLY A 106 -6.01 -7.13 -11.64
N GLY A 107 -5.26 -8.23 -11.59
CA GLY A 107 -4.17 -8.52 -12.51
C GLY A 107 -2.90 -7.71 -12.26
N ASP A 108 -2.10 -7.53 -13.31
CA ASP A 108 -0.81 -6.85 -13.23
C ASP A 108 -0.95 -5.34 -12.99
N TYR A 109 -2.09 -4.72 -13.34
CA TYR A 109 -2.26 -3.27 -13.21
C TYR A 109 -3.53 -2.96 -12.42
N PRO A 110 -3.50 -3.16 -11.10
CA PRO A 110 -4.70 -3.17 -10.30
C PRO A 110 -5.19 -1.75 -9.98
N LYS A 111 -6.48 -1.65 -9.67
CA LYS A 111 -7.14 -0.45 -9.17
C LYS A 111 -7.96 -0.83 -7.95
N GLY A 112 -7.90 -0.04 -6.90
CA GLY A 112 -8.68 -0.31 -5.71
C GLY A 112 -8.44 0.65 -4.56
N VAL A 113 -8.97 0.25 -3.41
CA VAL A 113 -8.87 0.99 -2.16
C VAL A 113 -8.37 0.05 -1.07
N ILE A 114 -7.38 0.51 -0.32
CA ILE A 114 -6.95 -0.08 0.95
C ILE A 114 -7.53 0.79 2.06
N TYR A 115 -8.15 0.15 3.04
CA TYR A 115 -8.49 0.75 4.31
C TYR A 115 -7.75 0.01 5.42
N CYS A 116 -6.96 0.73 6.20
CA CYS A 116 -6.31 0.21 7.41
C CYS A 116 -6.68 1.08 8.59
N ALA A 117 -6.94 0.47 9.74
CA ALA A 117 -7.09 1.19 11.00
C ALA A 117 -6.61 0.32 12.14
N GLU A 118 -5.70 0.86 12.95
CA GLU A 118 -5.30 0.27 14.22
C GLU A 118 -5.68 1.24 15.34
N GLU A 119 -6.48 0.76 16.28
CA GLU A 119 -6.99 1.57 17.38
C GLU A 119 -5.83 2.20 18.16
N LYS A 120 -5.89 3.51 18.38
CA LYS A 120 -4.86 4.31 19.09
C LYS A 120 -3.49 4.41 18.39
N ALA A 121 -3.34 3.95 17.15
CA ALA A 121 -2.08 4.06 16.40
C ALA A 121 -2.20 4.90 15.12
N PHE A 122 -3.01 4.48 14.15
CA PHE A 122 -3.20 5.20 12.88
C PHE A 122 -4.44 4.73 12.12
N SER A 123 -4.90 5.54 11.17
CA SER A 123 -5.76 5.10 10.08
C SER A 123 -5.18 5.52 8.73
N LEU A 124 -5.35 4.65 7.71
CA LEU A 124 -4.92 4.88 6.34
C LEU A 124 -6.05 4.55 5.38
N ILE A 125 -6.32 5.46 4.46
CA ILE A 125 -7.09 5.18 3.24
C ILE A 125 -6.17 5.41 2.06
N ALA A 126 -5.90 4.36 1.27
CA ALA A 126 -5.08 4.45 0.07
C ALA A 126 -5.90 4.06 -1.16
N MET A 127 -6.12 5.00 -2.07
CA MET A 127 -6.73 4.76 -3.37
C MET A 127 -5.62 4.66 -4.40
N PHE A 128 -5.63 3.60 -5.21
CA PHE A 128 -4.59 3.37 -6.21
C PHE A 128 -5.18 3.01 -7.56
N ASP A 129 -4.56 3.50 -8.63
CA ASP A 129 -4.86 3.18 -10.02
C ASP A 129 -3.53 2.97 -10.77
N PHE A 130 -3.13 1.71 -10.97
CA PHE A 130 -1.94 1.37 -11.74
C PHE A 130 -2.28 1.05 -13.18
N LYS A 131 -1.49 1.56 -14.14
CA LYS A 131 -1.69 1.35 -15.58
C LYS A 131 -0.44 0.80 -16.24
N SER A 132 -0.62 -0.03 -17.28
CA SER A 132 0.45 -0.35 -18.23
C SER A 132 0.90 0.96 -18.86
N GLY A 133 2.15 1.33 -18.60
CA GLY A 133 2.69 2.66 -18.89
C GLY A 133 3.08 2.89 -20.33
#